data_AF-A0A1B8RA65-F1
#
_entry.id   AF-A0A1B8RA65-F1
#
_cell.length_a   1.000
_cell.length_b   1.000
_cell.length_c   1.000
_cell.angle_alpha   90.00
_cell.angle_beta   90.00
_cell.angle_gamma   90.00
#
_symmetry.space_group_name_H-M   'P 1'
#
loop_
_entity.id
_entity.type
_entity.pdbx_description
1 polymer ?
#
loop_
_entity_poly.entity_id
_entity_poly.type
_entity_poly.pdbx_seq_one_letter_code
_entity_poly.pdbx_strand_id
1 'polypeptide(L)'
;MPASLTTFTNRILQRAAASLIVLALAGCSTTKDRMTTGSVPKLTKPVEEMDATELRSATDRLGQAYEKNPRDPVTGVNYANLLRMNGRDTQALAVMQQVAIANPGDRNVLAAYGKAQAAAGQFQQALDTIGRAQTPDRPDWKLISAQGAILDQMGRASDARQRYRDALDIQPNEPSILSNLGMSYVLTGDLRTAETYLRSAAGQPTADSRVRQNLALVVGLQGRFPEAEQIARRELSPQQADANVAYLRGMLSQQNSWQKLAAKDKTPGAAGGSNTN
;
A
#
# COMPACT_ATOMS: atom_id res chain seq x y z
N MET A 1 12.00 22.28 29.81
CA MET A 1 12.22 21.08 28.98
C MET A 1 10.89 20.67 28.33
N PRO A 2 10.65 20.89 27.02
CA PRO A 2 9.46 20.38 26.36
C PRO A 2 9.84 19.39 25.23
N ALA A 3 9.61 18.08 25.45
CA ALA A 3 9.84 17.03 24.46
C ALA A 3 8.60 16.14 24.19
N SER A 4 7.44 16.45 24.78
CA SER A 4 6.29 15.53 24.83
C SER A 4 5.13 15.87 23.88
N LEU A 5 5.23 16.95 23.09
CA LEU A 5 4.12 17.49 22.30
C LEU A 5 4.23 17.17 20.80
N THR A 6 5.45 17.09 20.28
CA THR A 6 5.74 16.78 18.87
C THR A 6 5.53 15.30 18.52
N THR A 7 5.57 14.41 19.51
CA THR A 7 5.42 12.95 19.32
C THR A 7 3.96 12.50 19.19
N PHE A 8 2.98 13.28 19.68
CA PHE A 8 1.57 12.88 19.67
C PHE A 8 0.87 13.19 18.34
N THR A 9 1.13 14.37 17.75
CA THR A 9 0.59 14.77 16.44
C THR A 9 1.14 13.91 15.29
N ASN A 10 2.42 13.52 15.38
CA ASN A 10 3.05 12.64 14.40
C ASN A 10 2.42 11.24 14.38
N ARG A 11 2.00 10.72 15.55
CA ARG A 11 1.36 9.39 15.67
C ARG A 11 -0.05 9.33 15.07
N ILE A 12 -0.80 10.44 15.05
CA ILE A 12 -2.15 10.48 14.46
C ILE A 12 -2.08 10.59 12.93
N LEU A 13 -1.16 11.40 12.39
CA LEU A 13 -0.89 11.44 10.95
C LEU A 13 -0.37 10.08 10.44
N GLN A 14 0.50 9.42 11.22
CA GLN A 14 0.95 8.05 10.92
C GLN A 14 -0.20 7.04 10.93
N ARG A 15 -1.17 7.15 11.84
CA ARG A 15 -2.32 6.24 11.90
C ARG A 15 -3.37 6.50 10.82
N ALA A 16 -3.61 7.75 10.43
CA ALA A 16 -4.50 8.08 9.31
C ALA A 16 -3.90 7.69 7.96
N ALA A 17 -2.57 7.82 7.79
CA ALA A 17 -1.86 7.33 6.61
C ALA A 17 -1.78 5.79 6.57
N ALA A 18 -1.58 5.13 7.72
CA ALA A 18 -1.51 3.67 7.82
C ALA A 18 -2.81 2.97 7.39
N SER A 19 -3.97 3.58 7.61
CA SER A 19 -5.27 3.02 7.20
C SER A 19 -5.52 3.05 5.68
N LEU A 20 -4.74 3.82 4.91
CA LEU A 20 -4.86 3.94 3.45
C LEU A 20 -3.73 3.23 2.68
N ILE A 21 -2.66 2.78 3.37
CA ILE A 21 -1.47 2.16 2.74
C ILE A 21 -1.54 0.61 2.72
N VAL A 22 -2.65 0.00 3.12
CA VAL A 22 -2.79 -1.47 3.16
C VAL A 22 -2.84 -2.14 1.75
N LEU A 23 -2.92 -1.37 0.66
CA LEU A 23 -3.05 -1.92 -0.71
C LEU A 23 -1.74 -2.02 -1.52
N ALA A 24 -0.57 -1.88 -0.89
CA ALA A 24 0.72 -1.78 -1.60
C ALA A 24 1.35 -3.10 -2.13
N LEU A 25 0.64 -4.24 -2.16
CA LEU A 25 1.25 -5.53 -2.60
C LEU A 25 0.59 -6.19 -3.82
N ALA A 26 -0.34 -5.51 -4.52
CA ALA A 26 -0.83 -5.98 -5.82
C ALA A 26 0.12 -5.53 -6.94
N GLY A 27 1.24 -6.25 -7.07
CA GLY A 27 2.08 -6.19 -8.27
C GLY A 27 1.48 -7.13 -9.32
N CYS A 28 0.97 -6.60 -10.41
CA CYS A 28 0.37 -7.37 -11.50
C CYS A 28 1.45 -8.24 -12.19
N SER A 29 1.23 -9.56 -12.21
CA SER A 29 1.88 -10.46 -13.16
C SER A 29 0.81 -10.99 -14.12
N THR A 30 0.62 -10.31 -15.24
CA THR A 30 -0.08 -10.86 -16.39
C THR A 30 0.91 -11.70 -17.19
N THR A 31 1.12 -12.95 -16.79
CA THR A 31 1.90 -13.90 -17.58
C THR A 31 1.04 -14.41 -18.75
N LYS A 32 1.22 -13.79 -19.92
CA LYS A 32 1.04 -14.49 -21.19
C LYS A 32 2.27 -15.37 -21.38
N ASP A 33 2.20 -16.67 -21.10
CA ASP A 33 2.17 -17.73 -22.14
C ASP A 33 2.32 -19.15 -21.56
N ARG A 34 1.48 -20.03 -22.13
CA ARG A 34 1.56 -21.48 -22.42
C ARG A 34 1.85 -22.60 -21.39
N MET A 35 0.91 -23.56 -21.48
CA MET A 35 0.88 -24.99 -21.12
C MET A 35 0.65 -25.34 -19.65
N THR A 36 -0.59 -25.18 -19.18
CA THR A 36 -1.10 -25.92 -18.01
C THR A 36 -2.07 -26.99 -18.51
N THR A 37 -1.87 -28.23 -18.06
CA THR A 37 -2.84 -29.30 -18.19
C THR A 37 -4.19 -28.84 -17.59
N GLY A 38 -5.32 -29.28 -18.15
CA GLY A 38 -6.65 -28.68 -18.00
C GLY A 38 -7.33 -28.76 -16.62
N SER A 39 -6.60 -28.59 -15.52
CA SER A 39 -7.08 -28.76 -14.15
C SER A 39 -6.95 -27.52 -13.27
N VAL A 40 -6.26 -26.47 -13.72
CA VAL A 40 -6.12 -25.21 -12.95
C VAL A 40 -7.28 -24.27 -13.30
N PRO A 41 -8.10 -23.83 -12.33
CA PRO A 41 -9.15 -22.84 -12.59
C PRO A 41 -8.53 -21.55 -13.12
N LYS A 42 -8.83 -21.21 -14.38
CA LYS A 42 -8.43 -19.93 -14.97
C LYS A 42 -9.29 -18.82 -14.39
N LEU A 43 -8.65 -17.71 -14.01
CA LEU A 43 -9.37 -16.45 -13.79
C LEU A 43 -9.97 -16.01 -15.13
N THR A 44 -11.26 -15.70 -15.13
CA THR A 44 -12.03 -15.38 -16.35
C THR A 44 -11.78 -13.97 -16.86
N LYS A 45 -11.27 -13.08 -16.00
CA LYS A 45 -10.84 -11.71 -16.29
C LYS A 45 -9.80 -11.24 -15.24
N PRO A 46 -9.10 -10.11 -15.44
CA PRO A 46 -8.21 -9.55 -14.43
C PRO A 46 -8.95 -9.32 -13.10
N VAL A 47 -8.25 -9.51 -11.97
CA VAL A 47 -8.88 -9.42 -10.64
C VAL A 47 -9.39 -8.00 -10.36
N GLU A 48 -8.73 -7.01 -10.97
CA GLU A 48 -9.08 -5.59 -10.91
C GLU A 48 -10.44 -5.26 -11.56
N GLU A 49 -10.95 -6.15 -12.42
CA GLU A 49 -12.24 -6.02 -13.11
C GLU A 49 -13.34 -6.90 -12.50
N MET A 50 -13.03 -7.64 -11.42
CA MET A 50 -13.98 -8.50 -10.74
C MET A 50 -14.78 -7.72 -9.69
N ASP A 51 -16.09 -7.94 -9.65
CA ASP A 51 -16.89 -7.51 -8.52
C ASP A 51 -16.66 -8.43 -7.30
N ALA A 52 -17.21 -8.03 -6.15
CA ALA A 52 -17.01 -8.78 -4.90
C ALA A 52 -17.56 -10.22 -4.95
N THR A 53 -18.57 -10.49 -5.77
CA THR A 53 -19.17 -11.83 -5.92
C THR A 53 -18.33 -12.71 -6.83
N GLU A 54 -17.85 -12.17 -7.94
CA GLU A 54 -16.92 -12.85 -8.85
C GLU A 54 -15.61 -13.20 -8.13
N LEU A 55 -15.10 -12.28 -7.31
CA LEU A 55 -13.90 -12.49 -6.52
C LEU A 55 -14.06 -13.59 -5.47
N ARG A 56 -15.21 -13.64 -4.78
CA ARG A 56 -15.56 -14.73 -3.85
C ARG A 56 -15.64 -16.08 -4.57
N SER A 57 -16.38 -16.15 -5.68
CA SER A 57 -16.51 -17.37 -6.48
C SER A 57 -15.15 -17.86 -7.03
N ALA A 58 -14.29 -16.95 -7.49
CA ALA A 58 -12.94 -17.29 -7.91
C ALA A 58 -12.09 -17.85 -6.75
N THR A 59 -12.21 -17.25 -5.57
CA THR A 59 -11.52 -17.70 -4.34
C THR A 59 -11.97 -19.11 -3.95
N ASP A 60 -13.27 -19.39 -4.00
CA ASP A 60 -13.81 -20.72 -3.64
C ASP A 60 -13.36 -21.80 -4.64
N ARG A 61 -13.40 -21.50 -5.94
CA ARG A 61 -12.92 -22.43 -6.99
C ARG A 61 -11.44 -22.76 -6.83
N LEU A 62 -10.62 -21.74 -6.54
CA LEU A 62 -9.19 -21.94 -6.29
C LEU A 62 -8.94 -22.67 -4.96
N GLY A 63 -9.76 -22.44 -3.94
CA GLY A 63 -9.71 -23.21 -2.69
C GLY A 63 -9.96 -24.70 -2.90
N GLN A 64 -11.01 -25.07 -3.65
CA GLN A 64 -11.29 -26.46 -4.00
C GLN A 64 -10.17 -27.10 -4.85
N ALA A 65 -9.56 -26.34 -5.76
CA ALA A 65 -8.43 -26.81 -6.54
C ALA A 65 -7.18 -27.02 -5.67
N TYR A 66 -6.94 -26.09 -4.73
CA TYR A 66 -5.84 -26.19 -3.76
C TYR A 66 -6.02 -27.41 -2.84
N GLU A 67 -7.23 -27.69 -2.35
CA GLU A 67 -7.51 -28.87 -1.52
C GLU A 67 -7.17 -30.19 -2.24
N LYS A 68 -7.38 -30.26 -3.55
CA LYS A 68 -7.03 -31.44 -4.36
C LYS A 68 -5.53 -31.61 -4.55
N ASN A 69 -4.77 -30.51 -4.59
CA ASN A 69 -3.32 -30.55 -4.69
C ASN A 69 -2.65 -29.40 -3.91
N PRO A 70 -2.47 -29.53 -2.58
CA PRO A 70 -1.98 -28.45 -1.73
C PRO A 70 -0.50 -28.07 -1.97
N ARG A 71 0.22 -28.86 -2.77
CA ARG A 71 1.64 -28.68 -3.07
C ARG A 71 1.88 -28.00 -4.42
N ASP A 72 0.84 -27.83 -5.24
CA ASP A 72 0.95 -27.18 -6.55
C ASP A 72 1.26 -25.69 -6.38
N PRO A 73 2.43 -25.21 -6.86
CA PRO A 73 2.84 -23.84 -6.67
C PRO A 73 1.92 -22.85 -7.39
N VAL A 74 1.42 -23.19 -8.58
CA VAL A 74 0.56 -22.30 -9.38
C VAL A 74 -0.77 -22.07 -8.68
N THR A 75 -1.47 -23.14 -8.31
CA THR A 75 -2.77 -23.06 -7.65
C THR A 75 -2.64 -22.43 -6.27
N GLY A 76 -1.63 -22.84 -5.49
CA GLY A 76 -1.38 -22.31 -4.16
C GLY A 76 -1.09 -20.80 -4.14
N VAL A 77 -0.21 -20.34 -5.03
CA VAL A 77 0.11 -18.90 -5.16
C VAL A 77 -1.13 -18.10 -5.59
N ASN A 78 -1.87 -18.57 -6.59
CA ASN A 78 -3.08 -17.89 -7.04
C ASN A 78 -4.16 -17.83 -5.95
N TYR A 79 -4.36 -18.92 -5.22
CA TYR A 79 -5.31 -18.97 -4.12
C TYR A 79 -4.91 -18.02 -2.99
N ALA A 80 -3.65 -18.03 -2.56
CA ALA A 80 -3.15 -17.15 -1.53
C ALA A 80 -3.24 -15.67 -1.92
N ASN A 81 -2.96 -15.32 -3.19
CA ASN A 81 -3.10 -13.96 -3.68
C ASN A 81 -4.54 -13.46 -3.55
N LEU A 82 -5.53 -14.27 -3.95
CA LEU A 82 -6.94 -13.89 -3.79
C LEU A 82 -7.38 -13.79 -2.33
N LEU A 83 -6.91 -14.70 -1.47
CA LEU A 83 -7.15 -14.61 -0.02
C LEU A 83 -6.65 -13.27 0.53
N ARG A 84 -5.43 -12.87 0.16
CA ARG A 84 -4.82 -11.61 0.58
C ARG A 84 -5.57 -10.39 0.05
N MET A 85 -6.05 -10.42 -1.20
CA MET A 85 -6.88 -9.36 -1.76
C MET A 85 -8.24 -9.22 -1.06
N ASN A 86 -8.76 -10.31 -0.49
CA ASN A 86 -9.97 -10.33 0.33
C ASN A 86 -9.70 -10.00 1.82
N GLY A 87 -8.48 -9.58 2.19
CA GLY A 87 -8.10 -9.28 3.58
C GLY A 87 -7.99 -10.53 4.48
N ARG A 88 -7.95 -11.74 3.90
CA ARG A 88 -7.81 -13.01 4.62
C ARG A 88 -6.33 -13.35 4.79
N ASP A 89 -5.56 -12.42 5.36
CA ASP A 89 -4.09 -12.46 5.38
C ASP A 89 -3.54 -13.67 6.15
N THR A 90 -4.13 -14.04 7.28
CA THR A 90 -3.74 -15.23 8.06
C THR A 90 -3.90 -16.52 7.25
N GLN A 91 -4.95 -16.61 6.43
CA GLN A 91 -5.21 -17.79 5.61
C GLN A 91 -4.30 -17.82 4.38
N ALA A 92 -4.06 -16.66 3.76
CA ALA A 92 -3.07 -16.54 2.69
C ALA A 92 -1.68 -16.99 3.17
N LEU A 93 -1.29 -16.58 4.38
CA LEU A 93 -0.03 -16.99 5.00
C LEU A 93 0.04 -18.51 5.20
N ALA A 94 -1.02 -19.14 5.74
CA ALA A 94 -1.06 -20.58 5.97
C ALA A 94 -0.94 -21.38 4.66
N VAL A 95 -1.66 -20.97 3.61
CA VAL A 95 -1.56 -21.56 2.27
C VAL A 95 -0.14 -21.43 1.74
N MET A 96 0.44 -20.21 1.78
CA MET A 96 1.78 -20.00 1.26
C MET A 96 2.86 -20.74 2.04
N GLN A 97 2.70 -20.92 3.36
CA GLN A 97 3.63 -21.70 4.16
C GLN A 97 3.68 -23.15 3.67
N GLN A 98 2.53 -23.77 3.42
CA GLN A 98 2.47 -25.14 2.88
C GLN A 98 3.11 -25.24 1.49
N VAL A 99 2.81 -24.28 0.61
CA VAL A 99 3.33 -24.24 -0.75
C VAL A 99 4.86 -24.02 -0.74
N ALA A 100 5.36 -23.15 0.13
CA ALA A 100 6.79 -22.87 0.27
C ALA A 100 7.58 -24.04 0.86
N ILE A 101 6.98 -24.82 1.78
CA ILE A 101 7.60 -26.06 2.28
C ILE A 101 7.78 -27.08 1.15
N ALA A 102 6.79 -27.20 0.25
CA ALA A 102 6.88 -28.11 -0.89
C ALA A 102 7.79 -27.60 -2.01
N ASN A 103 8.01 -26.28 -2.12
CA ASN A 103 8.74 -25.63 -3.21
C ASN A 103 9.79 -24.62 -2.67
N PRO A 104 10.79 -25.07 -1.88
CA PRO A 104 11.65 -24.17 -1.09
C PRO A 104 12.60 -23.28 -1.88
N GLY A 105 12.82 -23.58 -3.16
CA GLY A 105 13.69 -22.81 -4.08
C GLY A 105 12.94 -22.13 -5.23
N ASP A 106 11.61 -22.28 -5.30
CA ASP A 106 10.84 -21.61 -6.34
C ASP A 106 10.75 -20.10 -6.02
N ARG A 107 11.33 -19.29 -6.91
CA ARG A 107 11.39 -17.84 -6.78
C ARG A 107 10.01 -17.19 -6.72
N ASN A 108 9.05 -17.66 -7.51
CA ASN A 108 7.69 -17.13 -7.51
C ASN A 108 6.97 -17.47 -6.21
N VAL A 109 7.18 -18.68 -5.70
CA VAL A 109 6.65 -19.11 -4.40
C VAL A 109 7.24 -18.30 -3.26
N LEU A 110 8.57 -18.11 -3.22
CA LEU A 110 9.22 -17.28 -2.20
C LEU A 110 8.73 -15.82 -2.26
N ALA A 111 8.60 -15.25 -3.45
CA ALA A 111 8.04 -13.91 -3.63
C ALA A 111 6.61 -13.78 -3.09
N ALA A 112 5.74 -14.74 -3.43
CA ALA A 112 4.36 -14.77 -2.95
C ALA A 112 4.29 -15.01 -1.43
N TYR A 113 5.15 -15.87 -0.89
CA TYR A 113 5.20 -16.16 0.54
C TYR A 113 5.64 -14.95 1.34
N GLY A 114 6.70 -14.26 0.90
CA GLY A 114 7.14 -13.02 1.52
C GLY A 114 6.06 -11.93 1.51
N LYS A 115 5.28 -11.81 0.42
CA LYS A 115 4.13 -10.89 0.37
C LYS A 115 3.03 -11.29 1.37
N ALA A 116 2.74 -12.58 1.52
CA ALA A 116 1.78 -13.07 2.50
C ALA A 116 2.25 -12.84 3.95
N GLN A 117 3.55 -13.05 4.22
CA GLN A 117 4.18 -12.71 5.50
C GLN A 117 4.04 -11.22 5.82
N ALA A 118 4.33 -10.34 4.85
CA ALA A 118 4.19 -8.90 5.03
C ALA A 118 2.75 -8.49 5.34
N ALA A 119 1.77 -9.02 4.61
CA ALA A 119 0.35 -8.73 4.87
C ALA A 119 -0.11 -9.24 6.24
N ALA A 120 0.44 -10.35 6.72
CA ALA A 120 0.20 -10.86 8.07
C ALA A 120 1.02 -10.15 9.17
N GLY A 121 1.76 -9.09 8.84
CA GLY A 121 2.57 -8.32 9.79
C GLY A 121 3.93 -8.94 10.16
N GLN A 122 4.33 -10.04 9.52
CA GLN A 122 5.62 -10.71 9.73
C GLN A 122 6.73 -10.03 8.90
N PHE A 123 6.94 -8.74 9.11
CA PHE A 123 7.75 -7.88 8.23
C PHE A 123 9.21 -8.34 8.10
N GLN A 124 9.88 -8.69 9.21
CA GLN A 124 11.27 -9.13 9.14
C GLN A 124 11.43 -10.43 8.36
N GLN A 125 10.54 -11.40 8.61
CA GLN A 125 10.54 -12.68 7.89
C GLN A 125 10.22 -12.47 6.40
N ALA A 126 9.32 -11.53 6.10
CA ALA A 126 9.00 -11.15 4.73
C ALA A 126 10.22 -10.60 3.98
N LEU A 127 11.03 -9.73 4.61
CA LEU A 127 12.26 -9.21 4.01
C LEU A 127 13.25 -10.34 3.72
N ASP A 128 13.43 -11.27 4.65
CA ASP A 128 14.34 -12.41 4.50
C ASP A 128 13.88 -13.33 3.36
N THR A 129 12.59 -13.66 3.31
CA THR A 129 12.00 -14.51 2.27
C THR A 129 12.06 -13.84 0.89
N ILE A 130 11.73 -12.56 0.77
CA ILE A 130 11.84 -11.81 -0.50
C ILE A 130 13.30 -11.69 -0.92
N GLY A 131 14.23 -11.50 0.03
CA GLY A 131 15.66 -11.50 -0.24
C GLY A 131 16.14 -12.80 -0.88
N ARG A 132 15.63 -13.95 -0.41
CA ARG A 132 15.92 -15.27 -1.02
C ARG A 132 15.30 -15.46 -2.40
N ALA A 133 14.21 -14.75 -2.72
CA ALA A 133 13.63 -14.76 -4.06
C ALA A 133 14.45 -13.92 -5.05
N GLN A 134 15.33 -13.04 -4.59
CA GLN A 134 16.18 -12.24 -5.46
C GLN A 134 17.43 -13.02 -5.88
N THR A 135 17.80 -12.92 -7.15
CA THR A 135 19.04 -13.53 -7.66
C THR A 135 19.91 -12.46 -8.35
N PRO A 136 21.24 -12.45 -8.14
CA PRO A 136 22.12 -11.42 -8.71
C PRO A 136 22.13 -11.37 -10.25
N ASP A 137 21.93 -12.52 -10.89
CA ASP A 137 21.89 -12.69 -12.35
C ASP A 137 20.60 -12.16 -12.99
N ARG A 138 19.51 -12.07 -12.21
CA ARG A 138 18.19 -11.63 -12.69
C ARG A 138 17.54 -10.77 -11.62
N PRO A 139 18.00 -9.52 -11.43
CA PRO A 139 17.39 -8.65 -10.45
C PRO A 139 15.96 -8.29 -10.86
N ASP A 140 15.00 -8.47 -9.95
CA ASP A 140 13.61 -8.08 -10.17
C ASP A 140 13.27 -6.83 -9.37
N TRP A 141 13.06 -5.72 -10.08
CA TRP A 141 12.69 -4.44 -9.48
C TRP A 141 11.39 -4.53 -8.66
N LYS A 142 10.48 -5.45 -8.99
CA LYS A 142 9.21 -5.63 -8.26
C LYS A 142 9.46 -6.17 -6.85
N LEU A 143 10.44 -7.06 -6.69
CA LEU A 143 10.83 -7.59 -5.39
C LEU A 143 11.55 -6.53 -4.55
N ILE A 144 12.43 -5.75 -5.18
CA ILE A 144 13.12 -4.63 -4.52
C ILE A 144 12.09 -3.56 -4.07
N SER A 145 11.13 -3.21 -4.92
CA SER A 145 10.04 -2.30 -4.56
C SER A 145 9.18 -2.85 -3.41
N ALA A 146 8.91 -4.16 -3.38
CA ALA A 146 8.21 -4.80 -2.27
C ALA A 146 9.01 -4.73 -0.96
N GLN A 147 10.34 -4.86 -1.00
CA GLN A 147 11.20 -4.61 0.19
C GLN A 147 11.03 -3.17 0.68
N GLY A 148 11.00 -2.20 -0.24
CA GLY A 148 10.72 -0.79 0.09
C GLY A 148 9.40 -0.62 0.85
N ALA A 149 8.32 -1.22 0.34
CA ALA A 149 7.00 -1.15 0.97
C ALA A 149 6.98 -1.76 2.39
N ILE A 150 7.67 -2.89 2.58
CA ILE A 150 7.78 -3.52 3.89
C ILE A 150 8.59 -2.64 4.86
N LEU A 151 9.67 -2.01 4.39
CA LEU A 151 10.47 -1.09 5.20
C LEU A 151 9.68 0.15 5.62
N ASP A 152 8.84 0.70 4.74
CA ASP A 152 7.92 1.79 5.09
C ASP A 152 6.93 1.37 6.19
N GLN A 153 6.38 0.15 6.10
CA GLN A 153 5.49 -0.40 7.14
C GLN A 153 6.20 -0.61 8.48
N MET A 154 7.51 -0.87 8.46
CA MET A 154 8.36 -0.93 9.66
C MET A 154 8.77 0.47 10.17
N GLY A 155 8.38 1.56 9.50
CA GLY A 155 8.79 2.93 9.83
C GLY A 155 10.23 3.26 9.42
N ARG A 156 10.89 2.42 8.63
CA ARG A 156 12.27 2.59 8.15
C ARG A 156 12.29 3.35 6.82
N ALA A 157 11.74 4.56 6.82
CA ALA A 157 11.50 5.33 5.59
C ALA A 157 12.78 5.65 4.80
N SER A 158 13.93 5.86 5.45
CA SER A 158 15.22 6.07 4.75
C SER A 158 15.58 4.87 3.88
N ASP A 159 15.48 3.67 4.46
CA ASP A 159 15.86 2.42 3.83
C ASP A 159 14.86 2.05 2.74
N ALA A 160 13.58 2.31 2.98
CA ALA A 160 12.52 2.14 1.99
C ALA A 160 12.79 2.98 0.73
N ARG A 161 13.11 4.26 0.90
CA ARG A 161 13.43 5.17 -0.21
C ARG A 161 14.66 4.73 -0.98
N GLN A 162 15.66 4.18 -0.30
CA GLN A 162 16.81 3.61 -0.99
C GLN A 162 16.37 2.43 -1.88
N ARG A 163 15.57 1.50 -1.36
CA ARG A 163 15.06 0.37 -2.16
C ARG A 163 14.22 0.81 -3.36
N TYR A 164 13.37 1.82 -3.21
CA TYR A 164 12.64 2.35 -4.36
C TYR A 164 13.56 2.98 -5.41
N ARG A 165 14.65 3.65 -5.01
CA ARG A 165 15.65 4.15 -5.96
C ARG A 165 16.38 3.01 -6.66
N ASP A 166 16.83 2.00 -5.91
CA ASP A 166 17.47 0.81 -6.48
C ASP A 166 16.54 0.12 -7.51
N ALA A 167 15.23 0.11 -7.25
CA ALA A 167 14.23 -0.43 -8.18
C ALA A 167 14.05 0.46 -9.43
N LEU A 168 14.11 1.80 -9.28
CA LEU A 168 14.07 2.75 -10.39
C LEU A 168 15.35 2.74 -11.24
N ASP A 169 16.49 2.36 -10.67
CA ASP A 169 17.74 2.16 -11.43
C ASP A 169 17.60 1.00 -12.43
N ILE A 170 16.79 -0.01 -12.09
CA ILE A 170 16.48 -1.15 -12.98
C ILE A 170 15.33 -0.81 -13.94
N GLN A 171 14.27 -0.19 -13.44
CA GLN A 171 13.10 0.21 -14.22
C GLN A 171 12.84 1.72 -14.07
N PRO A 172 13.50 2.56 -14.88
CA PRO A 172 13.30 4.00 -14.84
C PRO A 172 11.86 4.38 -15.13
N ASN A 173 11.40 5.45 -14.47
CA ASN A 173 10.08 6.05 -14.67
C ASN A 173 8.89 5.11 -14.45
N GLU A 174 9.06 4.00 -13.73
CA GLU A 174 7.94 3.12 -13.39
C GLU A 174 6.93 3.86 -12.50
N PRO A 175 5.69 4.11 -12.97
CA PRO A 175 4.72 4.92 -12.23
C PRO A 175 4.40 4.35 -10.85
N SER A 176 4.35 3.01 -10.73
CA SER A 176 4.07 2.36 -9.45
C SER A 176 5.17 2.60 -8.40
N ILE A 177 6.44 2.57 -8.80
CA ILE A 177 7.58 2.82 -7.90
C ILE A 177 7.68 4.30 -7.54
N LEU A 178 7.52 5.20 -8.52
CA LEU A 178 7.49 6.64 -8.26
C LEU A 178 6.35 7.01 -7.28
N SER A 179 5.18 6.39 -7.44
CA SER A 179 4.06 6.56 -6.51
C SER A 179 4.39 6.07 -5.10
N ASN A 180 4.98 4.87 -4.95
CA ASN A 180 5.40 4.34 -3.65
C ASN A 180 6.47 5.24 -3.00
N LEU A 181 7.43 5.73 -3.76
CA LEU A 181 8.45 6.67 -3.28
C LEU A 181 7.80 7.97 -2.78
N GLY A 182 6.83 8.52 -3.54
CA GLY A 182 6.05 9.67 -3.12
C GLY A 182 5.28 9.42 -1.81
N MET A 183 4.63 8.27 -1.68
CA MET A 183 3.91 7.87 -0.47
C MET A 183 4.85 7.67 0.74
N SER A 184 6.08 7.21 0.54
CA SER A 184 7.09 7.16 1.60
C SER A 184 7.44 8.56 2.15
N TYR A 185 7.40 9.61 1.32
CA TYR A 185 7.55 10.99 1.80
C TYR A 185 6.32 11.50 2.55
N VAL A 186 5.12 11.06 2.17
CA VAL A 186 3.88 11.35 2.93
C VAL A 186 3.99 10.80 4.35
N LEU A 187 4.52 9.58 4.53
CA LEU A 187 4.69 8.94 5.84
C LEU A 187 5.57 9.74 6.81
N THR A 188 6.48 10.58 6.28
CA THR A 188 7.32 11.47 7.11
C THR A 188 6.87 12.93 7.07
N GLY A 189 5.73 13.22 6.46
CA GLY A 189 5.15 14.57 6.38
C GLY A 189 5.75 15.49 5.32
N ASP A 190 6.65 15.00 4.45
CA ASP A 190 7.21 15.82 3.36
C ASP A 190 6.28 15.79 2.14
N LEU A 191 5.15 16.48 2.27
CA LEU A 191 4.11 16.50 1.24
C LEU A 191 4.58 17.15 -0.07
N ARG A 192 5.55 18.07 -0.01
CA ARG A 192 6.06 18.75 -1.20
C ARG A 192 6.88 17.79 -2.07
N THR A 193 7.81 17.07 -1.47
CA THR A 193 8.59 16.05 -2.19
C THR A 193 7.69 14.91 -2.66
N ALA A 194 6.71 14.51 -1.84
CA ALA A 194 5.72 13.51 -2.23
C ALA A 194 4.98 13.90 -3.53
N GLU A 195 4.51 15.14 -3.62
CA GLU A 195 3.83 15.65 -4.80
C GLU A 195 4.73 15.62 -6.04
N THR A 196 6.00 16.00 -5.93
CA THR A 196 6.94 15.98 -7.06
C THR A 196 7.02 14.59 -7.69
N TYR A 197 7.20 13.55 -6.87
CA TYR A 197 7.24 12.17 -7.34
C TYR A 197 5.90 11.70 -7.90
N LEU A 198 4.79 12.05 -7.25
CA LEU A 198 3.45 11.65 -7.69
C LEU A 198 3.02 12.33 -8.99
N ARG A 199 3.43 13.57 -9.25
CA ARG A 199 3.24 14.22 -10.55
C ARG A 199 4.07 13.56 -11.64
N SER A 200 5.33 13.22 -11.33
CA SER A 200 6.18 12.47 -12.25
C SER A 200 5.56 11.12 -12.59
N ALA A 201 5.03 10.40 -11.58
CA ALA A 201 4.32 9.14 -11.75
C ALA A 201 3.05 9.30 -12.61
N ALA A 202 2.21 10.29 -12.31
CA ALA A 202 0.95 10.52 -13.02
C ALA A 202 1.14 10.99 -14.47
N GLY A 203 2.32 11.53 -14.81
CA GLY A 203 2.70 11.90 -16.16
C GLY A 203 3.17 10.74 -17.04
N GLN A 204 3.35 9.54 -16.48
CA GLN A 204 3.80 8.37 -17.23
C GLN A 204 2.67 7.73 -18.04
N PRO A 205 2.93 7.20 -19.25
CA PRO A 205 1.90 6.59 -20.10
C PRO A 205 1.18 5.40 -19.46
N THR A 206 1.86 4.65 -18.59
CA THR A 206 1.33 3.46 -17.91
C THR A 206 0.75 3.75 -16.53
N ALA A 207 0.59 5.03 -16.16
CA ALA A 207 0.03 5.42 -14.88
C ALA A 207 -1.44 4.98 -14.75
N ASP A 208 -1.74 4.22 -13.70
CA ASP A 208 -3.10 3.75 -13.40
C ASP A 208 -3.87 4.77 -12.53
N SER A 209 -5.14 4.46 -12.25
CA SER A 209 -6.01 5.31 -11.43
C SER A 209 -5.52 5.47 -9.99
N ARG A 210 -4.79 4.49 -9.44
CA ARG A 210 -4.25 4.54 -8.07
C ARG A 210 -3.19 5.62 -7.95
N VAL A 211 -2.30 5.76 -8.94
CA VAL A 211 -1.30 6.84 -8.97
C VAL A 211 -1.97 8.21 -8.94
N ARG A 212 -3.04 8.40 -9.72
CA ARG A 212 -3.81 9.66 -9.75
C ARG A 212 -4.53 9.95 -8.44
N GLN A 213 -5.09 8.93 -7.80
CA GLN A 213 -5.71 9.04 -6.47
C GLN A 213 -4.69 9.44 -5.40
N ASN A 214 -3.50 8.84 -5.40
CA ASN A 214 -2.42 9.21 -4.48
C ASN A 214 -1.99 10.66 -4.68
N LEU A 215 -1.90 11.12 -5.92
CA LEU A 215 -1.61 12.53 -6.21
C LEU A 215 -2.71 13.46 -5.66
N ALA A 216 -3.99 13.15 -5.92
CA ALA A 216 -5.11 13.92 -5.40
C ALA A 216 -5.10 13.99 -3.86
N LEU A 217 -4.81 12.86 -3.20
CA LEU A 217 -4.65 12.79 -1.74
C LEU A 217 -3.56 13.75 -1.27
N VAL A 218 -2.36 13.71 -1.85
CA VAL A 218 -1.24 14.57 -1.42
C VAL A 218 -1.52 16.05 -1.64
N VAL A 219 -2.08 16.40 -2.81
CA VAL A 219 -2.50 17.78 -3.10
C VAL A 219 -3.58 18.26 -2.10
N GLY A 220 -4.53 17.39 -1.76
CA GLY A 220 -5.56 17.67 -0.77
C GLY A 220 -5.01 17.81 0.65
N LEU A 221 -4.05 16.98 1.06
CA LEU A 221 -3.35 17.09 2.35
C LEU A 221 -2.59 18.41 2.50
N GLN A 222 -2.20 19.04 1.39
CA GLN A 222 -1.61 20.38 1.37
C GLN A 222 -2.66 21.51 1.35
N GLY A 223 -3.96 21.18 1.40
CA GLY A 223 -5.07 22.14 1.43
C GLY A 223 -5.54 22.63 0.05
N ARG A 224 -4.98 22.14 -1.05
CA ARG A 224 -5.36 22.53 -2.42
C ARG A 224 -6.54 21.71 -2.94
N PHE A 225 -7.67 21.79 -2.25
CA PHE A 225 -8.86 20.98 -2.55
C PHE A 225 -9.39 21.11 -3.99
N PRO A 226 -9.49 22.31 -4.60
CA PRO A 226 -10.00 22.42 -5.97
C PRO A 226 -9.15 21.66 -6.99
N GLU A 227 -7.83 21.66 -6.80
CA GLU A 227 -6.90 20.91 -7.66
C GLU A 227 -7.01 19.40 -7.42
N ALA A 228 -7.13 18.98 -6.16
CA ALA A 228 -7.36 17.57 -5.81
C ALA A 228 -8.66 17.03 -6.44
N GLU A 229 -9.76 17.80 -6.40
CA GLU A 229 -11.04 17.45 -7.05
C GLU A 229 -10.86 17.30 -8.56
N GLN A 230 -10.16 18.23 -9.22
CA GLN A 230 -9.90 18.16 -10.65
C GLN A 230 -9.10 16.91 -11.05
N ILE A 231 -8.11 16.52 -10.23
CA ILE A 231 -7.31 15.32 -10.47
C ILE A 231 -8.18 14.07 -10.30
N ALA A 232 -9.01 14.00 -9.24
CA ALA A 232 -9.88 12.87 -8.96
C ALA A 232 -10.99 12.66 -10.02
N ARG A 233 -11.55 13.76 -10.55
CA ARG A 233 -12.62 13.74 -11.57
C ARG A 233 -12.21 13.17 -12.94
N ARG A 234 -10.93 12.91 -13.18
CA ARG A 234 -10.47 12.26 -14.43
C ARG A 234 -10.81 10.77 -14.49
N GLU A 235 -11.02 10.13 -13.35
CA GLU A 235 -11.21 8.67 -13.22
C GLU A 235 -12.53 8.28 -12.56
N LEU A 236 -13.16 9.25 -11.88
CA LEU A 236 -14.33 9.04 -11.06
C LEU A 236 -15.48 9.88 -11.62
N SER A 237 -16.72 9.43 -11.43
CA SER A 237 -17.85 10.30 -11.69
C SER A 237 -17.75 11.56 -10.80
N PRO A 238 -18.30 12.71 -11.21
CA PRO A 238 -18.27 13.94 -10.41
C PRO A 238 -18.71 13.70 -8.95
N GLN A 239 -19.74 12.88 -8.74
CA GLN A 239 -20.28 12.52 -7.43
C GLN A 239 -19.27 11.73 -6.56
N GLN A 240 -18.55 10.78 -7.16
CA GLN A 240 -17.53 9.99 -6.45
C GLN A 240 -16.30 10.83 -6.09
N ALA A 241 -15.86 11.72 -6.99
CA ALA A 241 -14.76 12.62 -6.73
C ALA A 241 -15.10 13.62 -5.60
N ASP A 242 -16.30 14.19 -5.63
CA ASP A 242 -16.77 15.14 -4.62
C ASP A 242 -16.89 14.48 -3.24
N ALA A 243 -17.39 13.24 -3.17
CA ALA A 243 -17.48 12.48 -1.93
C ALA A 243 -16.12 12.20 -1.28
N ASN A 244 -15.12 11.80 -2.08
CA ASN A 244 -13.76 11.52 -1.59
C ASN A 244 -13.08 12.79 -1.04
N VAL A 245 -13.23 13.93 -1.72
CA VAL A 245 -12.65 15.19 -1.24
C VAL A 245 -13.40 15.75 -0.04
N ALA A 246 -14.72 15.60 0.02
CA ALA A 246 -15.51 15.97 1.20
C ALA A 246 -15.07 15.18 2.45
N TYR A 247 -14.79 13.89 2.31
CA TYR A 247 -14.25 13.06 3.40
C TYR A 247 -12.89 13.58 3.89
N LEU A 248 -11.96 13.87 2.97
CA LEU A 248 -10.64 14.41 3.32
C LEU A 248 -10.74 15.78 4.01
N ARG A 249 -11.62 16.66 3.53
CA ARG A 249 -11.89 17.97 4.14
C ARG A 249 -12.45 17.82 5.57
N GLY A 250 -13.39 16.89 5.76
CA GLY A 250 -13.92 16.52 7.07
C GLY A 250 -12.82 16.05 8.04
N MET A 251 -11.97 15.12 7.60
CA MET A 251 -10.84 14.62 8.41
C MET A 251 -9.87 15.74 8.83
N LEU A 252 -9.44 16.61 7.90
CA LEU A 252 -8.48 17.68 8.18
C LEU A 252 -9.07 18.81 9.04
N SER A 253 -10.33 19.18 8.80
CA SER A 253 -11.03 20.19 9.61
C SER A 253 -11.22 19.75 11.05
N GLN A 254 -11.54 18.47 11.29
CA GLN A 254 -11.59 17.93 12.64
C GLN A 254 -10.21 17.96 13.29
N GLN A 255 -9.16 17.56 12.58
CA GLN A 255 -7.80 17.57 13.12
C GLN A 255 -7.35 18.99 13.53
N ASN A 256 -7.62 20.00 12.71
CA ASN A 256 -7.35 21.40 13.04
C ASN A 256 -8.17 21.90 14.23
N SER A 257 -9.41 21.43 14.39
CA SER A 257 -10.28 21.79 15.51
C SER A 257 -9.78 21.19 16.83
N TRP A 258 -9.38 19.92 16.83
CA TRP A 258 -8.78 19.25 17.98
C TRP A 258 -7.43 19.85 18.38
N GLN A 259 -6.60 20.24 17.41
CA GLN A 259 -5.34 20.94 17.69
C GLN A 259 -5.57 22.31 18.34
N LYS A 260 -6.58 23.08 17.88
CA LYS A 260 -6.93 24.37 18.48
C LYS A 260 -7.45 24.22 19.92
N LEU A 261 -8.25 23.19 20.21
CA LEU A 261 -8.72 22.91 21.56
C LEU A 261 -7.57 22.49 22.49
N ALA A 262 -6.73 21.54 22.04
CA ALA A 262 -5.57 21.09 22.80
C ALA A 262 -4.51 22.20 23.03
N ALA A 263 -4.45 23.20 22.16
CA ALA A 263 -3.60 24.39 22.34
C ALA A 263 -4.20 25.38 23.34
N LYS A 264 -5.53 25.59 23.35
CA LYS A 264 -6.22 26.44 24.33
C LYS A 264 -6.04 25.93 25.76
N ASP A 265 -6.14 24.61 25.96
CA ASP A 265 -5.98 23.97 27.27
C ASP A 265 -4.54 24.02 27.83
N LYS A 266 -3.56 24.44 27.01
CA LYS A 266 -2.14 24.56 27.40
C LYS A 266 -1.70 25.98 27.72
N THR A 267 -2.59 26.96 27.60
CA THR A 267 -2.34 28.34 28.04
C THR A 267 -2.71 28.44 29.52
N PRO A 268 -1.76 28.62 30.46
CA PRO A 268 -2.13 28.94 31.84
C PRO A 268 -2.84 30.31 31.82
N GLY A 269 -4.07 30.35 32.32
CA GLY A 269 -4.88 31.57 32.34
C GLY A 269 -4.14 32.70 33.03
N ALA A 270 -3.77 33.72 32.26
CA ALA A 270 -3.45 35.03 32.81
C ALA A 270 -4.76 35.72 33.22
N ALA A 271 -4.70 36.36 34.39
CA ALA A 271 -5.67 37.31 34.96
C ALA A 271 -6.91 36.73 35.67
N GLY A 272 -6.75 36.53 36.98
CA GLY A 272 -7.81 36.77 37.97
C GLY A 272 -7.34 37.85 38.94
N GLY A 273 -7.26 39.09 38.46
CA GLY A 273 -6.96 40.26 39.30
C GLY A 273 -8.24 40.96 39.75
N SER A 274 -8.22 41.37 41.03
CA SER A 274 -9.07 42.36 41.73
C SER A 274 -10.56 42.04 41.97
N ASN A 275 -10.96 41.82 43.22
CA ASN A 275 -11.38 42.88 44.17
C ASN A 275 -12.05 42.26 45.41
N THR A 276 -11.76 42.76 46.61
CA THR A 276 -12.72 43.40 47.54
C THR A 276 -12.05 43.75 48.88
N ASN A 277 -12.22 45.03 49.24
CA ASN A 277 -12.06 45.73 50.53
C ASN A 277 -10.85 45.47 51.43
#